data_AF-A0A9P9WLV7-F1
#
_entry.id   AF-A0A9P9WLV7-F1
#
_cell.length_a   1.000
_cell.length_b   1.000
_cell.length_c   1.000
_cell.angle_alpha   90.00
_cell.angle_beta   90.00
_cell.angle_gamma   90.00
#
_symmetry.space_group_name_H-M   'P 1'
#
loop_
_entity.id
_entity.type
_entity.pdbx_description
1 polymer ?
#
loop_
_entity_poly.entity_id
_entity_poly.type
_entity_poly.pdbx_seq_one_letter_code
_entity_poly.pdbx_strand_id
1 'polypeptide(L)' 'MAAPVMTVSESKDLRGLNLIAAHSHIRGLGVDADTLEPRSNSQGLVGQEKARKAAAVILEMIKVGKIAGRAVLIAGPPR' A
#
# COMPACT_ATOMS: atom_id res chain seq x y z
N MET A 1 -15.03 -34.82 24.16
CA MET A 1 -13.99 -33.83 23.80
C MET A 1 -14.25 -33.40 22.37
N ALA A 2 -14.57 -32.12 22.13
CA ALA A 2 -14.83 -31.61 20.78
C ALA A 2 -13.49 -31.33 20.07
N ALA A 3 -13.35 -31.80 18.83
CA ALA A 3 -12.17 -31.55 18.02
C ALA A 3 -12.09 -30.06 17.63
N PRO A 4 -10.88 -29.46 17.61
CA PRO A 4 -10.73 -28.07 17.18
C PRO A 4 -11.02 -27.96 15.68
N VAL A 5 -11.96 -27.08 15.31
CA VAL A 5 -12.21 -26.72 13.92
C VAL A 5 -11.02 -25.88 13.45
N MET A 6 -10.12 -26.49 12.68
CA MET A 6 -9.08 -25.76 11.95
C MET A 6 -9.66 -25.30 10.61
N THR A 7 -9.89 -23.99 10.46
CA THR A 7 -10.17 -23.39 9.16
C THR A 7 -8.85 -23.16 8.45
N VAL A 8 -8.48 -24.05 7.52
CA VAL A 8 -7.39 -23.77 6.58
C VAL A 8 -7.91 -22.76 5.58
N SER A 9 -7.52 -21.49 5.76
CA SER A 9 -7.81 -20.44 4.79
C SER A 9 -6.93 -20.68 3.56
N GLU A 10 -7.37 -21.53 2.62
CA GLU A 10 -6.75 -21.59 1.30
C GLU A 10 -7.03 -20.27 0.56
N SER A 11 -6.16 -19.29 0.74
CA SER A 11 -6.09 -18.15 -0.16
C SER A 11 -5.56 -18.63 -1.50
N LYS A 12 -6.46 -19.07 -2.39
CA LYS A 12 -6.16 -19.17 -3.82
C LYS A 12 -5.87 -17.76 -4.31
N ASP A 13 -4.60 -17.42 -4.41
CA ASP A 13 -4.20 -16.27 -5.21
C ASP A 13 -4.73 -16.52 -6.63
N LEU A 14 -5.73 -15.75 -7.05
CA LEU A 14 -6.25 -15.77 -8.41
C LEU A 14 -5.21 -15.10 -9.34
N ARG A 15 -4.00 -15.68 -9.45
CA ARG A 15 -2.85 -15.18 -10.24
C ARG A 15 -3.07 -15.29 -11.76
N GLY A 16 -4.31 -15.14 -12.23
CA GLY A 16 -4.65 -15.41 -13.63
C GLY A 16 -5.87 -14.65 -14.17
N LEU A 17 -6.61 -13.89 -13.37
CA LEU A 17 -7.62 -12.98 -13.92
C LEU A 17 -6.98 -11.62 -14.21
N ASN A 18 -6.55 -11.43 -15.45
CA ASN A 18 -6.17 -10.12 -15.99
C ASN A 18 -7.42 -9.25 -16.19
N LEU A 19 -8.10 -8.90 -15.10
CA LEU A 19 -9.13 -7.86 -15.13
C LEU A 19 -8.42 -6.51 -15.22
N ILE A 20 -8.88 -5.63 -16.12
CA ILE A 20 -8.40 -4.24 -16.18
C ILE A 20 -8.95 -3.50 -14.95
N ALA A 21 -8.22 -3.60 -13.84
CA ALA A 21 -8.51 -2.84 -12.63
C ALA A 21 -8.00 -1.41 -12.78
N ALA A 22 -8.72 -0.42 -12.24
CA ALA A 22 -8.32 0.99 -12.28
C ALA A 22 -6.90 1.25 -11.71
N HIS A 23 -6.45 0.41 -10.78
CA HIS A 23 -5.13 0.50 -10.13
C HIS A 23 -4.11 -0.54 -10.64
N SER A 24 -4.38 -1.24 -11.74
CA SER A 24 -3.50 -2.29 -12.31
C SER A 24 -2.09 -1.82 -12.68
N HIS A 25 -1.91 -0.51 -12.92
CA HIS A 25 -0.63 0.10 -13.26
C HIS A 25 0.20 0.51 -12.03
N ILE A 26 -0.39 0.51 -10.83
CA ILE A 26 0.26 0.92 -9.58
C ILE A 26 1.09 -0.25 -9.04
N ARG A 27 2.41 -0.04 -8.93
CA ARG A 27 3.37 -1.05 -8.46
C ARG A 27 4.07 -0.65 -7.16
N GLY A 28 3.92 0.59 -6.72
CA GLY A 28 4.50 1.09 -5.47
C GLY A 28 4.39 2.61 -5.35
N LEU A 29 4.99 3.16 -4.29
CA LEU A 29 4.95 4.60 -4.00
C LEU A 29 5.92 5.43 -4.86
N GLY A 30 6.90 4.80 -5.51
CA GLY A 30 7.88 5.47 -6.38
C GLY A 30 8.75 6.50 -5.64
N VAL A 31 9.03 6.24 -4.37
CA VAL A 31 9.87 7.07 -3.49
C VAL A 31 11.24 6.45 -3.36
N ASP A 32 12.24 7.31 -3.17
CA ASP A 32 13.60 6.88 -2.85
C ASP A 32 13.67 6.35 -1.41
N ALA A 33 14.47 5.30 -1.18
CA ALA A 33 14.49 4.60 0.11
C ALA A 33 15.18 5.41 1.21
N ASP A 34 16.20 6.20 0.85
CA ASP A 34 17.02 6.91 1.82
C ASP A 34 16.48 8.32 2.09
N THR A 35 16.05 9.01 1.04
CA THR A 35 15.58 10.40 1.14
C THR A 35 14.08 10.53 1.33
N LEU A 36 13.32 9.44 1.12
CA LEU A 36 11.85 9.41 1.11
C LEU A 36 11.22 10.36 0.08
N GLU A 37 11.99 10.78 -0.92
CA GLU A 37 11.52 11.74 -1.92
C GLU A 37 10.86 11.01 -3.10
N PRO A 38 9.63 11.41 -3.47
CA PRO A 38 8.95 10.84 -4.62
C PRO A 38 9.58 11.35 -5.92
N ARG A 39 9.80 10.43 -6.86
CA ARG A 39 10.13 10.80 -8.25
C ARG A 39 8.84 11.24 -8.96
N SER A 40 8.95 12.25 -9.84
CA SER A 40 7.79 12.87 -10.52
C SER A 40 6.92 11.86 -11.28
N ASN A 41 7.53 10.82 -11.86
CA ASN A 41 6.85 9.65 -12.42
C ASN A 41 7.63 8.38 -12.04
N SER A 42 7.03 7.48 -11.26
CA SER A 42 7.67 6.22 -10.89
C SER A 42 6.65 5.20 -10.35
N GLN A 43 6.89 3.91 -10.62
CA GLN A 43 6.10 2.79 -10.12
C GLN A 43 4.57 2.91 -10.36
N GLY A 44 4.18 3.58 -11.44
CA GLY A 44 2.77 3.79 -11.81
C GLY A 44 2.14 5.05 -11.22
N LEU A 45 2.82 5.77 -10.32
CA LEU A 45 2.33 7.04 -9.78
C LEU A 45 2.98 8.22 -10.47
N VAL A 46 2.16 9.24 -10.74
CA VAL A 46 2.57 10.51 -11.35
C VAL A 46 2.09 11.67 -10.47
N GLY A 47 2.99 12.58 -10.14
CA GLY A 47 2.70 13.74 -9.28
C GLY A 47 2.33 13.35 -7.84
N GLN A 48 1.43 14.12 -7.22
CA GLN A 48 0.99 13.98 -5.83
C GLN A 48 2.15 13.80 -4.84
N GLU A 49 3.20 14.59 -5.04
CA GLU A 49 4.50 14.43 -4.36
C GLU A 49 4.36 14.55 -2.84
N LYS A 50 3.64 15.56 -2.33
CA LYS A 50 3.43 15.73 -0.89
C LYS A 50 2.71 14.53 -0.26
N ALA A 51 1.68 14.02 -0.92
CA ALA A 51 0.92 12.87 -0.43
C ALA A 51 1.76 11.57 -0.46
N ARG A 52 2.54 11.36 -1.52
CA ARG A 52 3.45 10.21 -1.65
C ARG A 52 4.58 10.25 -0.63
N LYS A 53 5.15 11.43 -0.36
CA LYS A 53 6.16 11.62 0.70
C LYS A 53 5.56 11.32 2.09
N ALA A 54 4.35 11.80 2.38
CA ALA A 54 3.66 11.46 3.63
C ALA A 54 3.39 9.94 3.75
N ALA A 55 2.96 9.29 2.67
CA ALA A 55 2.77 7.84 2.62
C ALA A 55 4.08 7.07 2.85
N ALA A 56 5.21 7.58 2.38
CA ALA A 56 6.52 6.99 2.62
C ALA A 56 6.91 7.03 4.11
N VAL A 57 6.66 8.15 4.78
CA VAL A 57 6.87 8.26 6.24
C VAL A 57 5.99 7.28 7.01
N ILE A 58 4.73 7.11 6.58
CA ILE A 58 3.82 6.13 7.17
C ILE A 58 4.34 4.70 6.96
N LEU A 59 4.83 4.40 5.76
CA LEU A 59 5.44 3.10 5.45
C LEU A 59 6.62 2.82 6.38
N GLU A 60 7.49 3.80 6.63
CA GLU A 60 8.60 3.66 7.58
C GLU A 60 8.09 3.45 9.01
N MET A 61 7.10 4.22 9.46
CA MET A 61 6.46 4.01 10.78
C MET A 61 5.91 2.59 10.94
N ILE A 62 5.34 2.02 9.87
CA ILE A 62 4.86 0.63 9.86
C ILE A 62 6.05 -0.33 9.99
N LYS A 63 7.10 -0.16 9.18
CA LYS A 63 8.29 -1.02 9.20
C LYS A 63 8.99 -1.03 10.57
N VAL A 64 9.09 0.12 11.23
CA VAL A 64 9.70 0.21 12.57
C VAL A 64 8.73 -0.10 13.72
N GLY A 65 7.48 -0.49 13.42
CA GLY A 65 6.47 -0.86 14.42
C GLY A 65 5.89 0.30 15.24
N LYS A 66 6.13 1.55 14.85
CA LYS A 66 5.65 2.76 15.55
C LYS A 66 4.22 3.17 15.19
N ILE A 67 3.56 2.43 14.30
CA ILE A 67 2.19 2.70 13.83
C ILE A 67 1.10 2.23 14.81
N ALA A 68 1.44 1.41 15.81
CA ALA A 68 0.46 0.81 16.72
C ALA A 68 -0.44 1.88 17.40
N GLY A 69 -1.76 1.68 17.34
CA GLY A 69 -2.75 2.60 17.91
C GLY A 69 -2.97 3.90 17.12
N ARG A 70 -2.37 4.05 15.93
CA ARG A 70 -2.54 5.21 15.05
C ARG A 70 -3.37 4.85 13.82
N ALA A 71 -4.13 5.82 13.31
CA ALA A 71 -4.87 5.72 12.06
C ALA A 71 -4.41 6.80 11.08
N VAL A 72 -4.67 6.58 9.78
CA VAL A 72 -4.36 7.51 8.71
C VAL A 72 -5.64 7.91 8.00
N LEU A 73 -5.87 9.21 7.84
CA LEU A 73 -6.95 9.77 7.03
C LEU A 73 -6.35 10.44 5.78
N ILE A 74 -6.80 10.03 4.60
CA ILE A 74 -6.45 10.66 3.32
C ILE A 74 -7.64 11.50 2.88
N ALA A 75 -7.46 12.82 2.85
CA ALA A 75 -8.49 13.77 2.47
C ALA A 75 -8.11 14.49 1.17
N GLY A 76 -9.10 14.68 0.30
CA GLY A 76 -8.98 15.39 -0.96
C GLY A 76 -10.31 15.38 -1.73
N PRO A 77 -10.50 16.30 -2.69
CA PRO A 77 -11.67 16.27 -3.55
C PRO A 77 -11.70 14.97 -4.38
N PRO A 78 -12.89 14.51 -4.79
CA PRO A 78 -12.97 13.46 -5.81
C PRO A 78 -12.30 13.96 -7.09
N ARG A 79 -11.63 13.04 -7.80
CA ARG A 79 -11.21 13.23 -9.18
C ARG A 79 -12.22 12.62 -10.13
#